data_AF-K1UEE7-F1
#
_entry.id   AF-K1UEE7-F1
#
_cell.length_a   1.000
_cell.length_b   1.000
_cell.length_c   1.000
_cell.angle_alpha   90.00
_cell.angle_beta   90.00
_cell.angle_gamma   90.00
#
_symmetry.space_group_name_H-M   'P 1'
#
loop_
_entity.id
_entity.type
_entity.pdbx_description
1 polymer ?
#
loop_
_entity_poly.entity_id
_entity_poly.type
_entity_poly.pdbx_seq_one_letter_code
_entity_poly.pdbx_strand_id
1 'polypeptide(L)'
;MDRNIILYESFYGKGMTCGPKAIFDQLTKSIVVTSTKHVWVYDDEKQWAANFKKYKKCDYVKFVKFKSDEYYKMLASAGVLINNSTFPPCFIRKPEQDYINTWHGIPLKLMGYDMPNGNIESANTERNFLQANYLLSPNEHHTKMYTEAYKLKGIYEGKIIETGQARTDTIFNADRNEVIKSLRYSGVNVDENKKIIMYAPTWKGNSFSNPQADGEGYEKLYNKVCRSNRY
;
A
#
# COMPACT_ATOMS: atom_id res chain seq x y z
N MET A 1 14.30 -4.39 21.43
CA MET A 1 13.20 -3.82 20.63
C MET A 1 13.24 -2.31 20.87
N ASP A 2 13.06 -1.51 19.82
CA ASP A 2 13.18 -0.05 19.88
C ASP A 2 11.86 0.61 19.44
N ARG A 3 11.17 1.24 20.40
CA ARG A 3 9.89 1.94 20.19
C ARG A 3 10.02 3.17 19.29
N ASN A 4 11.23 3.69 19.10
CA ASN A 4 11.49 4.83 18.23
C ASN A 4 11.74 4.42 16.77
N ILE A 5 11.63 3.13 16.43
CA ILE A 5 11.78 2.64 15.05
C ILE A 5 10.41 2.24 14.50
N ILE A 6 10.05 2.84 13.36
CA ILE A 6 8.88 2.45 12.57
C ILE A 6 9.34 1.84 11.25
N LEU A 7 8.99 0.59 11.01
CA LEU A 7 9.22 -0.11 9.74
C LEU A 7 8.01 0.03 8.83
N TYR A 8 8.22 0.49 7.60
CA TYR A 8 7.21 0.62 6.56
C TYR A 8 7.52 -0.33 5.41
N GLU A 9 6.53 -1.11 5.00
CA GLU A 9 6.60 -1.94 3.81
C GLU A 9 5.33 -1.74 2.98
N SER A 10 5.48 -1.58 1.66
CA SER A 10 4.33 -1.57 0.75
C SER A 10 4.57 -2.51 -0.40
N PHE A 11 3.63 -3.43 -0.61
CA PHE A 11 3.66 -4.43 -1.68
C PHE A 11 5.01 -5.15 -1.76
N TYR A 12 5.53 -5.65 -0.63
CA TYR A 12 6.82 -6.34 -0.55
C TYR A 12 8.03 -5.47 -0.95
N GLY A 13 7.94 -4.16 -0.74
CA GLY A 13 9.01 -3.21 -1.10
C GLY A 13 8.98 -2.74 -2.55
N LYS A 14 7.92 -3.02 -3.31
CA LYS A 14 7.80 -2.56 -4.71
C LYS A 14 7.67 -1.05 -4.86
N GLY A 15 7.33 -0.32 -3.80
CA GLY A 15 7.33 1.13 -3.85
C GLY A 15 7.00 1.79 -2.53
N MET A 16 7.37 3.07 -2.41
CA MET A 16 6.98 3.91 -1.28
C MET A 16 5.60 4.50 -1.55
N THR A 17 4.53 3.72 -1.31
CA THR A 17 3.16 4.03 -1.78
C THR A 17 2.06 3.59 -0.80
N CYS A 18 0.79 3.76 -1.18
CA CYS A 18 -0.41 3.29 -0.47
C CYS A 18 -0.54 3.86 0.96
N GLY A 19 -1.29 3.16 1.81
CA GLY A 19 -1.51 3.50 3.22
C GLY A 19 -0.22 3.76 4.01
N PRO A 20 0.82 2.91 3.93
CA PRO A 20 2.06 3.13 4.67
C PRO A 20 2.74 4.44 4.29
N LYS A 21 2.72 4.83 3.00
CA LYS A 21 3.25 6.13 2.57
C LYS A 21 2.42 7.28 3.10
N ALA A 22 1.09 7.19 3.04
CA ALA A 22 0.22 8.26 3.55
C ALA A 22 0.42 8.49 5.05
N ILE A 23 0.54 7.41 5.83
CA ILE A 23 0.86 7.48 7.26
C ILE A 23 2.25 8.10 7.48
N PHE A 24 3.26 7.64 6.74
CA PHE A 24 4.61 8.22 6.80
C PHE A 24 4.63 9.72 6.47
N ASP A 25 3.96 10.14 5.39
CA ASP A 25 3.89 11.53 4.98
C ASP A 25 3.21 12.39 6.06
N GLN A 26 2.19 11.86 6.73
CA GLN A 26 1.50 12.60 7.79
C GLN A 26 2.36 12.69 9.06
N LEU A 27 3.01 11.60 9.46
CA LEU A 27 3.92 11.58 10.61
C LEU A 27 5.13 12.51 10.39
N THR A 28 5.61 12.62 9.15
CA THR A 28 6.77 13.45 8.82
C THR A 28 6.48 14.94 8.62
N LYS A 29 5.21 15.34 8.63
CA LYS A 29 4.80 16.76 8.67
C LYS A 29 4.84 17.37 10.08
N SER A 30 4.93 16.56 11.13
CA SER A 30 4.88 17.01 12.53
C SER A 30 6.28 17.11 13.16
N ILE A 31 6.46 17.99 14.15
CA ILE A 31 7.71 18.20 14.89
C ILE A 31 8.21 16.94 15.66
N VAL A 32 7.36 15.91 15.80
CA VAL A 32 7.66 14.59 16.40
C VAL A 32 8.76 13.80 15.65
N VAL A 33 9.14 14.26 14.45
CA VAL A 33 10.14 13.68 13.54
C VAL A 33 11.54 13.53 14.16
N THR A 34 11.92 14.32 15.15
CA THR A 34 13.34 14.40 15.55
C THR A 34 13.85 13.20 16.37
N SER A 35 12.97 12.38 16.98
CA SER A 35 13.39 11.21 17.78
C SER A 35 13.04 9.86 17.17
N THR A 36 12.32 9.82 16.04
CA THR A 36 11.83 8.56 15.43
C THR A 36 12.63 8.22 14.17
N LYS A 37 13.12 6.98 14.08
CA LYS A 37 13.74 6.43 12.87
C LYS A 37 12.67 5.74 12.01
N HIS A 38 12.51 6.21 10.78
CA HIS A 38 11.61 5.66 9.79
C HIS A 38 12.38 4.76 8.83
N VAL A 39 12.10 3.46 8.86
CA VAL A 39 12.76 2.46 8.02
C VAL A 39 11.83 2.02 6.90
N TRP A 40 12.24 2.23 5.66
CA TRP A 40 11.49 1.82 4.47
C TRP A 40 12.10 0.58 3.82
N VAL A 41 11.26 -0.41 3.56
CA VAL A 41 11.64 -1.62 2.85
C VAL A 41 11.54 -1.41 1.35
N TYR A 42 12.61 -1.72 0.62
CA TYR A 42 12.66 -1.60 -0.85
C TYR A 42 13.06 -2.92 -1.52
N ASP A 43 12.54 -3.18 -2.71
CA ASP A 43 12.81 -4.42 -3.47
C ASP A 43 13.70 -4.19 -4.69
N ASP A 44 13.67 -3.03 -5.34
CA ASP A 44 14.48 -2.75 -6.54
C ASP A 44 15.14 -1.37 -6.45
N GLU A 45 16.46 -1.31 -6.62
CA GLU A 45 17.21 -0.05 -6.42
C GLU A 45 16.93 0.97 -7.52
N LYS A 46 16.70 0.52 -8.76
CA LYS A 46 16.44 1.41 -9.88
C LYS A 46 15.10 2.10 -9.71
N GLN A 47 14.06 1.35 -9.34
CA GLN A 47 12.73 1.87 -9.05
C GLN A 47 12.73 2.85 -7.86
N TRP A 48 13.61 2.63 -6.88
CA TRP A 48 13.69 3.45 -5.66
C TRP A 48 14.72 4.58 -5.72
N ALA A 49 15.47 4.73 -6.81
CA ALA A 49 16.55 5.71 -6.93
C ALA A 49 16.09 7.15 -6.62
N ALA A 50 14.88 7.52 -7.05
CA ALA A 50 14.30 8.83 -6.76
C ALA A 50 14.02 9.01 -5.25
N ASN A 51 13.54 7.98 -4.56
CA ASN A 51 13.33 7.98 -3.11
C ASN A 51 14.66 8.11 -2.36
N PHE A 52 15.68 7.34 -2.74
CA PHE A 52 17.00 7.44 -2.14
C PHE A 52 17.58 8.84 -2.27
N LYS A 53 17.46 9.46 -3.45
CA LYS A 53 17.89 10.84 -3.68
C LYS A 53 17.10 11.83 -2.82
N LYS A 54 15.77 11.68 -2.75
CA LYS A 54 14.87 12.58 -1.99
C LYS A 54 15.22 12.61 -0.50
N TYR A 55 15.48 11.46 0.10
CA TYR A 55 15.70 11.34 1.54
C TYR A 55 17.18 11.18 1.93
N LYS A 56 18.13 11.38 1.00
CA LYS A 56 19.58 11.22 1.25
C LYS A 56 20.11 12.06 2.42
N LYS A 57 19.53 13.24 2.64
CA LYS A 57 19.90 14.17 3.72
C LYS A 57 18.97 14.10 4.93
N CYS A 58 18.08 13.11 4.97
CA CYS A 58 17.11 12.93 6.05
C CYS A 58 17.60 11.82 6.99
N ASP A 59 18.34 12.19 8.04
CA ASP A 59 18.93 11.22 8.97
C ASP A 59 17.89 10.38 9.71
N TYR A 60 16.64 10.82 9.76
CA TYR A 60 15.52 10.07 10.32
C TYR A 60 14.98 8.97 9.38
N VAL A 61 15.36 8.94 8.09
CA VAL A 61 14.93 7.92 7.12
C VAL A 61 16.07 6.93 6.86
N LYS A 62 15.73 5.63 6.81
CA LYS A 62 16.64 4.55 6.40
C LYS A 62 15.95 3.65 5.40
N PHE A 63 16.69 3.17 4.40
CA PHE A 63 16.19 2.17 3.45
C PHE A 63 16.84 0.82 3.71
N VAL A 64 16.05 -0.25 3.65
CA VAL A 64 16.51 -1.61 3.88
C VAL A 64 15.98 -2.53 2.78
N LYS A 65 16.86 -3.35 2.21
CA LYS A 65 16.52 -4.25 1.12
C LYS A 65 15.59 -5.38 1.61
N PHE A 66 14.48 -5.61 0.91
CA PHE A 66 13.55 -6.70 1.19
C PHE A 66 14.28 -8.05 1.29
N LYS A 67 13.95 -8.83 2.33
CA LYS A 67 14.55 -10.14 2.64
C LYS A 67 16.09 -10.18 2.83
N SER A 68 16.75 -9.04 3.02
CA SER A 68 18.14 -9.01 3.52
C SER A 68 18.22 -9.36 5.00
N ASP A 69 19.42 -9.64 5.52
CA ASP A 69 19.62 -9.85 6.96
C ASP A 69 19.19 -8.64 7.78
N GLU A 70 19.44 -7.43 7.26
CA GLU A 70 19.02 -6.20 7.90
C GLU A 70 17.50 -6.06 7.93
N TYR A 71 16.79 -6.52 6.90
CA TYR A 71 15.33 -6.56 6.88
C TYR A 71 14.79 -7.41 8.03
N TYR A 72 15.32 -8.62 8.22
CA TYR A 72 14.88 -9.48 9.31
C TYR A 72 15.27 -8.92 10.68
N LYS A 73 16.43 -8.28 10.81
CA LYS A 73 16.82 -7.55 12.03
C LYS A 73 15.83 -6.44 12.35
N MET A 74 15.45 -5.62 11.37
CA MET A 74 14.48 -4.54 11.56
C MET A 74 13.09 -5.09 11.89
N LEU A 75 12.63 -6.12 11.17
CA LEU A 75 11.34 -6.76 11.41
C LEU A 75 11.24 -7.34 12.83
N ALA A 76 12.35 -7.84 13.39
CA ALA A 76 12.41 -8.39 14.75
C ALA A 76 12.67 -7.35 15.86
N SER A 77 13.03 -6.11 15.52
CA SER A 77 13.49 -5.11 16.50
C SER A 77 12.72 -3.78 16.49
N ALA A 78 12.09 -3.40 15.37
CA ALA A 78 11.28 -2.19 15.29
C ALA A 78 10.05 -2.29 16.20
N GLY A 79 9.75 -1.22 16.94
CA GLY A 79 8.60 -1.18 17.84
C GLY A 79 7.27 -1.02 17.12
N VAL A 80 7.26 -0.42 15.92
CA VAL A 80 6.05 -0.29 15.09
C VAL A 80 6.32 -0.84 13.69
N LEU A 81 5.39 -1.66 13.20
CA LEU A 81 5.41 -2.26 11.88
C LEU A 81 4.17 -1.82 11.11
N ILE A 82 4.35 -1.28 9.91
CA ILE A 82 3.27 -0.81 9.04
C ILE A 82 3.39 -1.49 7.68
N ASN A 83 2.39 -2.32 7.34
CA ASN A 83 2.35 -3.04 6.07
C ASN A 83 0.96 -2.90 5.42
N ASN A 84 0.89 -2.95 4.09
CA ASN A 84 -0.36 -2.94 3.34
C ASN A 84 -0.68 -4.28 2.65
N SER A 85 0.18 -5.28 2.86
CA SER A 85 0.09 -6.63 2.30
C SER A 85 0.38 -7.63 3.43
N THR A 86 1.47 -8.41 3.32
CA THR A 86 1.83 -9.45 4.29
C THR A 86 3.34 -9.49 4.48
N PHE A 87 3.81 -9.65 5.72
CA PHE A 87 5.18 -10.06 5.99
C PHE A 87 5.42 -11.56 5.63
N PRO A 88 6.69 -11.97 5.41
CA PRO A 88 7.04 -13.36 5.07
C PRO A 88 6.54 -14.39 6.09
N PRO A 89 6.37 -15.68 5.71
CA PRO A 89 5.84 -16.72 6.60
C PRO A 89 6.57 -16.88 7.93
N CYS A 90 7.88 -16.62 7.97
CA CYS A 90 8.70 -16.71 9.19
C CYS A 90 8.44 -15.57 10.19
N PHE A 91 7.69 -14.53 9.83
CA PHE A 91 7.41 -13.42 10.73
C PHE A 91 6.41 -13.83 11.82
N ILE A 92 6.82 -13.58 13.06
CA ILE A 92 6.02 -13.66 14.28
C ILE A 92 6.20 -12.33 15.00
N ARG A 93 5.09 -11.66 15.32
CA ARG A 93 5.11 -10.40 16.06
C ARG A 93 5.47 -10.68 17.52
N LYS A 94 6.36 -9.86 18.09
CA LYS A 94 6.63 -9.88 19.53
C LYS A 94 5.54 -9.11 20.29
N PRO A 95 5.18 -9.49 21.53
CA PRO A 95 4.11 -8.83 22.30
C PRO A 95 4.24 -7.31 22.36
N GLU A 96 5.47 -6.82 22.40
CA GLU A 96 5.78 -5.41 22.54
C GLU A 96 5.84 -4.64 21.21
N GLN A 97 5.69 -5.30 20.06
CA GLN A 97 5.57 -4.63 18.76
C GLN A 97 4.12 -4.28 18.46
N ASP A 98 3.89 -3.13 17.85
CA ASP A 98 2.61 -2.74 17.27
C ASP A 98 2.63 -2.97 15.76
N TYR A 99 1.84 -3.93 15.28
CA TYR A 99 1.66 -4.19 13.85
C TYR A 99 0.33 -3.62 13.35
N ILE A 100 0.44 -2.60 12.49
CA ILE A 100 -0.67 -1.99 11.76
C ILE A 100 -0.68 -2.53 10.33
N ASN A 101 -1.75 -3.25 9.95
CA ASN A 101 -2.00 -3.66 8.58
C ASN A 101 -3.05 -2.72 7.95
N THR A 102 -2.63 -1.98 6.93
CA THR A 102 -3.52 -1.02 6.25
C THR A 102 -4.34 -1.65 5.12
N TRP A 103 -4.00 -2.87 4.72
CA TRP A 103 -4.38 -3.49 3.46
C TRP A 103 -4.23 -2.54 2.26
N HIS A 104 -4.76 -2.90 1.10
CA HIS A 104 -4.51 -2.18 -0.15
C HIS A 104 -5.76 -1.91 -1.00
N GLY A 105 -6.95 -1.97 -0.40
CA GLY A 105 -8.19 -1.52 -1.02
C GLY A 105 -9.40 -2.34 -0.63
N ILE A 106 -10.56 -1.85 -1.03
CA ILE A 106 -11.84 -2.55 -0.87
C ILE A 106 -11.87 -3.64 -1.95
N PRO A 107 -11.99 -4.93 -1.58
CA PRO A 107 -12.05 -6.00 -2.55
C PRO A 107 -13.37 -5.97 -3.32
N LEU A 108 -13.29 -6.10 -4.65
CA LEU A 108 -14.45 -6.37 -5.51
C LEU A 108 -14.54 -7.84 -5.91
N LYS A 109 -13.43 -8.57 -5.82
CA LYS A 109 -13.36 -10.01 -6.05
C LYS A 109 -13.53 -10.75 -4.72
N LEU A 110 -13.87 -12.03 -4.79
CA LEU A 110 -13.87 -12.92 -3.63
C LEU A 110 -12.46 -12.96 -3.01
N MET A 111 -12.40 -13.04 -1.68
CA MET A 111 -11.16 -13.04 -0.89
C MET A 111 -11.24 -14.12 0.19
N GLY A 112 -10.12 -14.43 0.84
CA GLY A 112 -10.11 -15.38 1.95
C GLY A 112 -10.64 -16.76 1.55
N TYR A 113 -11.49 -17.33 2.40
CA TYR A 113 -12.17 -18.61 2.20
C TYR A 113 -13.24 -18.58 1.11
N ASP A 114 -13.66 -17.41 0.64
CA ASP A 114 -14.65 -17.31 -0.43
C ASP A 114 -14.02 -17.61 -1.82
N MET A 115 -12.69 -17.62 -1.92
CA MET A 115 -11.99 -18.01 -3.14
C MET A 115 -11.92 -19.54 -3.31
N PRO A 116 -11.85 -20.06 -4.54
CA PRO A 116 -11.43 -21.44 -4.79
C PRO A 116 -10.07 -21.72 -4.15
N ASN A 117 -9.94 -22.81 -3.38
CA ASN A 117 -8.73 -23.13 -2.58
C ASN A 117 -8.30 -22.01 -1.60
N GLY A 118 -9.25 -21.15 -1.20
CA GLY A 118 -8.99 -19.97 -0.39
C GLY A 118 -8.31 -20.27 0.95
N ASN A 119 -8.57 -21.43 1.55
CA ASN A 119 -7.94 -21.91 2.77
C ASN A 119 -6.41 -22.09 2.66
N ILE A 120 -5.90 -22.43 1.47
CA ILE A 120 -4.46 -22.60 1.21
C ILE A 120 -3.86 -21.27 0.77
N GLU A 121 -4.48 -20.62 -0.22
CA GLU A 121 -3.99 -19.38 -0.82
C GLU A 121 -3.96 -18.21 0.17
N SER A 122 -4.83 -18.23 1.18
CA SER A 122 -4.95 -17.16 2.18
C SER A 122 -4.11 -17.39 3.44
N ALA A 123 -3.43 -18.53 3.59
CA ALA A 123 -2.78 -18.92 4.85
C ALA A 123 -1.78 -17.87 5.38
N ASN A 124 -0.92 -17.32 4.50
CA ASN A 124 0.04 -16.30 4.90
C ASN A 124 -0.64 -14.95 5.24
N THR A 125 -1.74 -14.65 4.56
CA THR A 125 -2.56 -13.45 4.78
C THR A 125 -3.27 -13.52 6.13
N GLU A 126 -3.94 -14.63 6.42
CA GLU A 126 -4.60 -14.90 7.70
C GLU A 126 -3.62 -14.83 8.86
N ARG A 127 -2.44 -15.48 8.72
CA ARG A 127 -1.39 -15.38 9.73
C ARG A 127 -1.00 -13.93 9.98
N ASN A 128 -0.84 -13.12 8.93
CA ASN A 128 -0.52 -11.71 9.11
C ASN A 128 -1.63 -10.92 9.81
N PHE A 129 -2.90 -11.20 9.49
CA PHE A 129 -4.01 -10.57 10.17
C PHE A 129 -4.07 -10.93 11.65
N LEU A 130 -3.91 -12.21 12.00
CA LEU A 130 -3.86 -12.66 13.39
C LEU A 130 -2.68 -12.07 14.17
N GLN A 131 -1.57 -11.77 13.49
CA GLN A 131 -0.42 -11.11 14.09
C GLN A 131 -0.61 -9.59 14.23
N ALA A 132 -1.53 -8.96 13.50
CA ALA A 132 -1.70 -7.51 13.51
C ALA A 132 -2.44 -7.01 14.77
N ASN A 133 -1.91 -6.00 15.44
CA ASN A 133 -2.65 -5.32 16.51
C ASN A 133 -3.81 -4.50 15.96
N TYR A 134 -3.65 -3.97 14.74
CA TYR A 134 -4.61 -3.09 14.11
C TYR A 134 -4.81 -3.46 12.64
N LEU A 135 -6.06 -3.71 12.25
CA LEU A 135 -6.48 -3.84 10.86
C LEU A 135 -7.26 -2.59 10.47
N LEU A 136 -6.78 -1.84 9.48
CA LEU A 136 -7.52 -0.65 9.02
C LEU A 136 -8.58 -1.05 8.01
N SER A 137 -9.79 -0.53 8.21
CA SER A 137 -10.94 -0.77 7.36
C SER A 137 -11.50 0.55 6.81
N PRO A 138 -11.73 0.64 5.49
CA PRO A 138 -12.38 1.79 4.90
C PRO A 138 -13.88 1.91 5.21
N ASN A 139 -14.58 0.80 5.47
CA ASN A 139 -16.03 0.75 5.68
C ASN A 139 -16.47 -0.65 6.15
N GLU A 140 -17.74 -0.75 6.56
CA GLU A 140 -18.35 -1.99 7.04
C GLU A 140 -18.20 -3.17 6.07
N HIS A 141 -18.32 -2.94 4.75
CA HIS A 141 -18.16 -4.00 3.76
C HIS A 141 -16.75 -4.61 3.79
N HIS A 142 -15.72 -3.78 3.92
CA HIS A 142 -14.34 -4.25 4.08
C HIS A 142 -14.12 -4.89 5.46
N THR A 143 -14.76 -4.38 6.51
CA THR A 143 -14.76 -5.02 7.83
C THR A 143 -15.31 -6.45 7.75
N LYS A 144 -16.37 -6.69 6.97
CA LYS A 144 -16.90 -8.04 6.70
C LYS A 144 -15.94 -8.94 5.93
N MET A 145 -15.10 -8.39 5.04
CA MET A 145 -14.04 -9.20 4.42
C MET A 145 -13.08 -9.75 5.49
N TYR A 146 -12.70 -8.98 6.50
CA TYR A 146 -11.88 -9.50 7.59
C TYR A 146 -12.62 -10.53 8.43
N THR A 147 -13.82 -10.20 8.91
CA THR A 147 -14.52 -11.02 9.91
C THR A 147 -15.13 -12.29 9.32
N GLU A 148 -15.66 -12.22 8.10
CA GLU A 148 -16.39 -13.29 7.42
C GLU A 148 -15.48 -14.02 6.42
N ALA A 149 -15.01 -13.34 5.37
CA ALA A 149 -14.24 -13.97 4.29
C ALA A 149 -12.89 -14.54 4.79
N TYR A 150 -12.19 -13.83 5.67
CA TYR A 150 -10.97 -14.33 6.33
C TYR A 150 -11.24 -14.98 7.70
N LYS A 151 -12.50 -15.17 8.08
CA LYS A 151 -12.95 -15.89 9.29
C LYS A 151 -12.32 -15.40 10.61
N LEU A 152 -12.01 -14.10 10.70
CA LEU A 152 -11.36 -13.54 11.89
C LEU A 152 -12.30 -13.34 13.08
N LYS A 153 -13.62 -13.46 12.88
CA LYS A 153 -14.62 -13.27 13.94
C LYS A 153 -14.40 -14.29 15.07
N GLY A 154 -14.16 -13.78 16.29
CA GLY A 154 -13.99 -14.59 17.50
C GLY A 154 -12.59 -15.14 17.74
N ILE A 155 -11.66 -14.99 16.79
CA ILE A 155 -10.26 -15.43 16.92
C ILE A 155 -9.25 -14.28 16.84
N TYR A 156 -9.64 -13.16 16.23
CA TYR A 156 -8.79 -11.98 16.15
C TYR A 156 -8.84 -11.17 17.44
N GLU A 157 -7.69 -11.03 18.09
CA GLU A 157 -7.56 -10.33 19.38
C GLU A 157 -7.23 -8.84 19.26
N GLY A 158 -6.90 -8.37 18.04
CA GLY A 158 -6.60 -6.97 17.79
C GLY A 158 -7.85 -6.13 17.53
N LYS A 159 -7.65 -4.92 16.98
CA LYS A 159 -8.73 -3.97 16.68
C LYS A 159 -8.86 -3.75 15.19
N ILE A 160 -10.07 -3.92 14.67
CA ILE A 160 -10.43 -3.41 13.35
C ILE A 160 -10.84 -1.94 13.52
N ILE A 161 -10.16 -1.04 12.82
CA ILE A 161 -10.40 0.40 12.90
C ILE A 161 -11.06 0.85 11.60
N GLU A 162 -12.34 1.19 11.67
CA GLU A 162 -13.14 1.63 10.52
C GLU A 162 -13.09 3.15 10.37
N THR A 163 -12.12 3.68 9.61
CA THR A 163 -11.85 5.13 9.51
C THR A 163 -11.57 5.60 8.08
N GLY A 164 -11.79 4.78 7.05
CA GLY A 164 -11.39 5.10 5.69
C GLY A 164 -10.00 4.54 5.33
N GLN A 165 -9.44 4.99 4.21
CA GLN A 165 -8.09 4.61 3.77
C GLN A 165 -7.17 5.83 3.81
N ALA A 166 -6.07 5.77 4.57
CA ALA A 166 -5.13 6.91 4.66
C ALA A 166 -4.66 7.45 3.30
N ARG A 167 -4.56 6.58 2.28
CA ARG A 167 -4.18 6.99 0.91
C ARG A 167 -5.23 7.82 0.17
N THR A 168 -6.49 7.82 0.61
CA THR A 168 -7.57 8.57 -0.05
C THR A 168 -7.67 10.01 0.42
N ASP A 169 -7.03 10.38 1.52
CA ASP A 169 -7.03 11.75 2.05
C ASP A 169 -6.47 12.75 1.04
N THR A 170 -5.53 12.32 0.20
CA THR A 170 -4.97 13.15 -0.88
C THR A 170 -5.97 13.45 -1.98
N ILE A 171 -7.03 12.64 -2.16
CA ILE A 171 -8.06 12.87 -3.18
C ILE A 171 -8.86 14.12 -2.83
N PHE A 172 -9.23 14.27 -1.56
CA PHE A 172 -10.04 15.40 -1.09
C PHE A 172 -9.24 16.71 -0.98
N ASN A 173 -7.92 16.61 -0.82
CA ASN A 173 -7.02 17.74 -0.63
C ASN A 173 -6.10 17.98 -1.84
N ALA A 174 -6.42 17.42 -3.01
CA ALA A 174 -5.58 17.54 -4.19
C ALA A 174 -5.65 18.95 -4.79
N ASP A 175 -4.49 19.58 -4.98
CA ASP A 175 -4.36 20.78 -5.79
C ASP A 175 -4.14 20.42 -7.27
N ARG A 176 -4.97 20.99 -8.16
CA ARG A 176 -4.91 20.68 -9.61
C ARG A 176 -3.55 21.05 -10.22
N ASN A 177 -2.96 22.16 -9.82
CA ASN A 177 -1.68 22.62 -10.38
C ASN A 177 -0.54 21.69 -9.95
N GLU A 178 -0.54 21.23 -8.70
CA GLU A 178 0.40 20.22 -8.21
C GLU A 178 0.24 18.89 -8.94
N VAL A 179 -0.99 18.45 -9.23
CA VAL A 179 -1.25 17.26 -10.04
C VAL A 179 -0.69 17.42 -11.46
N ILE A 180 -0.96 18.55 -12.13
CA ILE A 180 -0.42 18.86 -13.47
C ILE A 180 1.10 18.85 -13.47
N LYS A 181 1.72 19.48 -12.47
CA LYS A 181 3.18 19.53 -12.30
C LYS A 181 3.76 18.13 -12.08
N SER A 182 3.12 17.30 -11.26
CA SER A 182 3.52 15.91 -11.04
C SER A 182 3.42 15.08 -12.32
N LEU A 183 2.35 15.23 -13.10
CA LEU A 183 2.18 14.54 -14.38
C LEU A 183 3.29 14.92 -15.38
N ARG A 184 3.57 16.23 -15.53
CA ARG A 184 4.66 16.72 -16.38
C ARG A 184 6.01 16.20 -15.93
N TYR A 185 6.27 16.19 -14.62
CA TYR A 185 7.49 15.63 -14.04
C TYR A 185 7.64 14.13 -14.34
N SER A 186 6.52 13.39 -14.36
CA SER A 186 6.47 11.98 -14.75
C SER A 186 6.54 11.74 -16.27
N GLY A 187 6.76 12.78 -17.08
CA GLY A 187 6.85 12.68 -18.54
C GLY A 187 5.51 12.61 -19.26
N VAL A 188 4.40 12.89 -18.58
CA VAL A 188 3.07 12.95 -19.22
C VAL A 188 2.88 14.33 -19.83
N ASN A 189 2.66 14.38 -21.14
CA ASN A 189 2.29 15.62 -21.83
C ASN A 189 0.84 15.97 -21.50
N VAL A 190 0.64 16.97 -20.64
CA VAL A 190 -0.68 17.42 -20.21
C VAL A 190 -0.90 18.89 -20.56
N ASP A 191 -2.01 19.12 -21.26
CA ASP A 191 -2.56 20.45 -21.53
C ASP A 191 -3.47 20.85 -20.37
N GLU A 192 -3.09 21.88 -19.64
CA GLU A 192 -3.79 22.34 -18.43
C GLU A 192 -5.21 22.84 -18.70
N ASN A 193 -5.48 23.24 -19.96
CA ASN A 193 -6.77 23.73 -20.42
C ASN A 193 -7.71 22.58 -20.86
N LYS A 194 -7.23 21.33 -20.87
CA LYS A 194 -8.03 20.16 -21.24
C LYS A 194 -8.52 19.38 -20.02
N LYS A 195 -9.63 18.67 -20.23
CA LYS A 195 -10.09 17.63 -19.30
C LYS A 195 -9.11 16.45 -19.36
N ILE A 196 -8.85 15.84 -18.21
CA ILE A 196 -7.98 14.67 -18.08
C ILE A 196 -8.89 13.45 -17.85
N ILE A 197 -8.69 12.40 -18.63
CA ILE A 197 -9.40 11.12 -18.50
C ILE A 197 -8.37 10.07 -18.13
N MET A 198 -8.59 9.38 -16.99
CA MET A 198 -7.76 8.26 -16.56
C MET A 198 -8.44 6.95 -16.96
N TYR A 199 -7.72 6.11 -17.69
CA TYR A 199 -8.13 4.73 -17.98
C TYR A 199 -7.25 3.77 -17.20
N ALA A 200 -7.86 2.99 -16.30
CA ALA A 200 -7.16 2.07 -15.40
C ALA A 200 -7.82 0.67 -15.46
N PRO A 201 -7.64 -0.09 -16.56
CA PRO A 201 -8.20 -1.42 -16.68
C PRO A 201 -7.52 -2.40 -15.73
N THR A 202 -8.27 -3.39 -15.25
CA THR A 202 -7.66 -4.54 -14.58
C THR A 202 -6.87 -5.37 -15.60
N TRP A 203 -5.74 -5.92 -15.19
CA TRP A 203 -5.00 -6.88 -15.99
C TRP A 203 -5.82 -8.15 -16.24
N LYS A 204 -5.58 -8.81 -17.39
CA LYS A 204 -6.12 -10.13 -17.72
C LYS A 204 -4.99 -11.17 -17.70
N GLY A 205 -5.28 -12.40 -17.27
CA GLY A 205 -4.31 -13.51 -17.21
C GLY A 205 -4.41 -14.33 -15.91
N ASN A 206 -3.58 -15.38 -15.80
CA ASN A 206 -3.57 -16.31 -14.65
C ASN A 206 -2.49 -15.98 -13.59
N SER A 207 -1.64 -14.97 -13.80
CA SER A 207 -0.56 -14.63 -12.88
C SER A 207 -0.42 -13.14 -12.63
N PHE A 208 -0.37 -12.75 -11.35
CA PHE A 208 -0.12 -11.38 -10.90
C PHE A 208 1.29 -10.87 -11.28
N SER A 209 2.24 -11.77 -11.55
CA SER A 209 3.62 -11.41 -11.91
C SER A 209 3.83 -11.17 -13.41
N ASN A 210 2.86 -11.49 -14.27
CA ASN A 210 2.94 -11.28 -15.71
C ASN A 210 1.63 -10.72 -16.28
N PRO A 211 1.31 -9.45 -15.99
CA PRO A 211 0.05 -8.85 -16.44
C PRO A 211 0.04 -8.62 -17.95
N GLN A 212 -1.03 -9.06 -18.63
CA GLN A 212 -1.28 -8.66 -20.03
C GLN A 212 -2.22 -7.45 -20.06
N ALA A 213 -1.79 -6.41 -20.79
CA ALA A 213 -2.60 -5.22 -21.03
C ALA A 213 -3.54 -5.44 -22.23
N ASP A 214 -4.82 -5.13 -22.07
CA ASP A 214 -5.83 -5.22 -23.13
C ASP A 214 -5.87 -3.91 -23.94
N GLY A 215 -5.21 -3.93 -25.11
CA GLY A 215 -5.19 -2.79 -26.03
C GLY A 215 -6.56 -2.45 -26.64
N GLU A 216 -7.42 -3.45 -26.86
CA GLU A 216 -8.74 -3.23 -27.46
C GLU A 216 -9.65 -2.40 -26.56
N GLY A 217 -9.57 -2.62 -25.24
CA GLY A 217 -10.34 -1.84 -24.27
C GLY A 217 -10.01 -0.35 -24.32
N TYR A 218 -8.73 -0.02 -24.51
CA TYR A 218 -8.29 1.36 -24.68
C TYR A 218 -8.83 1.97 -25.97
N GLU A 219 -8.72 1.27 -27.10
CA GLU A 219 -9.21 1.77 -28.39
C GLU A 219 -10.71 2.03 -28.38
N LYS A 220 -11.49 1.16 -27.73
CA LYS A 220 -12.94 1.35 -27.55
C LYS A 220 -13.25 2.61 -26.76
N LEU A 221 -12.55 2.85 -25.65
CA LEU A 221 -12.72 4.07 -24.85
C LEU A 221 -12.33 5.32 -25.66
N TYR A 222 -11.16 5.29 -26.31
CA TYR A 222 -10.66 6.40 -27.13
C TYR A 222 -11.66 6.78 -28.21
N ASN A 223 -12.14 5.80 -28.98
CA ASN A 223 -13.12 6.03 -30.04
C ASN A 223 -14.44 6.59 -29.49
N LYS A 224 -14.91 6.11 -28.32
CA LYS A 224 -16.13 6.63 -27.70
C LYS A 224 -15.98 8.11 -27.33
N VAL A 225 -14.90 8.47 -26.64
CA VAL A 225 -14.64 9.84 -26.17
C VAL A 225 -14.38 10.81 -27.34
N CYS A 226 -13.60 10.39 -28.33
CA CYS A 226 -13.23 11.25 -29.46
C CYS A 226 -14.36 11.38 -30.50
N ARG A 227 -15.29 10.42 -30.60
CA ARG A 227 -16.48 10.53 -31.47
C ARG A 227 -17.61 11.33 -30.82
N SER A 228 -17.75 11.29 -29.49
CA SER A 228 -18.78 12.07 -28.78
C SER A 228 -18.54 13.59 -28.77
N ASN A 229 -17.33 14.06 -29.09
CA ASN A 229 -16.97 15.48 -29.16
C ASN A 229 -17.02 16.07 -30.59
N ARG A 230 -17.68 15.40 -31.55
CA ARG A 230 -17.84 15.88 -32.94
C ARG A 230 -19.19 16.56 -33.22
N TYR A 231 -19.89 17.04 -32.20
CA TYR A 231 -21.12 17.81 -32.33
C TYR A 231 -20.99 19.14 -31.59
#